data_AF-A0A090W8W1-F1
#
_entry.id   AF-A0A090W8W1-F1
#
_cell.length_a   1.000
_cell.length_b   1.000
_cell.length_c   1.000
_cell.angle_alpha   90.00
_cell.angle_beta   90.00
_cell.angle_gamma   90.00
#
_symmetry.space_group_name_H-M   'P 1'
#
loop_
_entity.id
_entity.type
_entity.pdbx_description
1 polymer ?
#
loop_
_entity_poly.entity_id
_entity_poly.type
_entity_poly.pdbx_seq_one_letter_code
_entity_poly.pdbx_strand_id
1 'polypeptide(L)'
;MKFSNIKINNFRQYYNTVNIDLTTDTDQNIVVIGGRNGYGKTNFLLSIVWCLYGEKISQIDDNFKKEIQKEKNYSSFMQQSINWTAKKENKDTFSVSIEVSEIELPDLNKLNTNSDSVIITRTFNVTSMNETLSISDTNSSMEIFDDDSDKINFINDYIIPIDAAKFVFFDAEKSLK
;
A
#
# COMPACT_ATOMS: atom_id res chain seq x y z
N MET A 1 3.53 13.62 -8.56
CA MET A 1 3.13 12.61 -7.55
C MET A 1 4.36 12.17 -6.78
N LYS A 2 4.28 12.19 -5.44
CA LYS A 2 5.28 11.64 -4.51
C LYS A 2 4.60 10.86 -3.39
N PHE A 3 5.24 9.82 -2.89
CA PHE A 3 4.85 9.20 -1.62
C PHE A 3 5.62 9.88 -0.50
N SER A 4 4.92 10.62 0.37
CA SER A 4 5.55 11.36 1.47
C SER A 4 5.70 10.50 2.71
N ASN A 5 4.77 9.56 2.96
CA ASN A 5 4.78 8.76 4.16
C ASN A 5 4.04 7.42 3.97
N ILE A 6 4.55 6.35 4.58
CA ILE A 6 3.90 5.04 4.61
C ILE A 6 3.70 4.60 6.06
N LYS A 7 2.46 4.29 6.44
CA LYS A 7 2.12 3.67 7.72
C LYS A 7 1.77 2.21 7.48
N ILE A 8 2.46 1.31 8.17
CA ILE A 8 2.17 -0.12 8.13
C ILE A 8 1.75 -0.55 9.53
N ASN A 9 0.58 -1.14 9.66
CA ASN A 9 0.05 -1.62 10.92
C ASN A 9 -0.17 -3.13 10.87
N ASN A 10 0.54 -3.86 11.74
CA ASN A 10 0.39 -5.32 11.93
C ASN A 10 0.52 -6.18 10.66
N PHE A 11 1.30 -5.76 9.66
CA PHE A 11 1.54 -6.52 8.43
C PHE A 11 2.90 -7.22 8.47
N ARG A 12 2.92 -8.55 8.36
CA ARG A 12 4.13 -9.40 8.30
C ARG A 12 5.09 -9.06 9.46
N GLN A 13 6.33 -8.62 9.20
CA GLN A 13 7.30 -8.27 10.25
C GLN A 13 6.98 -6.94 10.95
N TYR A 14 6.10 -6.11 10.40
CA TYR A 14 5.71 -4.82 10.97
C TYR A 14 4.65 -5.04 12.06
N TYR A 15 5.08 -4.97 13.32
CA TYR A 15 4.21 -5.08 14.49
C TYR A 15 3.80 -3.69 15.00
N ASN A 16 2.51 -3.54 15.36
CA ASN A 16 1.87 -2.25 15.61
C ASN A 16 2.06 -1.29 14.42
N THR A 17 1.78 -0.01 14.63
CA THR A 17 1.98 1.02 13.64
C THR A 17 3.46 1.36 13.52
N VAL A 18 4.02 1.10 12.35
CA VAL A 18 5.35 1.56 11.92
C VAL A 18 5.15 2.68 10.90
N ASN A 19 5.74 3.84 11.17
CA ASN A 19 5.70 4.99 10.28
C ASN A 19 7.05 5.11 9.53
N ILE A 20 7.00 5.15 8.20
CA ILE A 20 8.16 5.35 7.33
C ILE A 20 7.98 6.70 6.62
N ASP A 21 8.81 7.65 7.01
CA ASP A 21 8.92 8.95 6.34
C ASP A 21 9.71 8.79 5.03
N LEU A 22 9.10 9.21 3.94
CA LEU A 22 9.66 9.21 2.58
C LEU A 22 9.80 10.62 2.02
N THR A 23 9.67 11.65 2.86
CA THR A 23 9.84 13.03 2.42
C THR A 23 11.26 13.25 1.89
N THR A 24 11.34 14.04 0.82
CA THR A 24 12.58 14.37 0.12
C THR A 24 12.58 15.84 -0.22
N ASP A 25 13.75 16.47 -0.21
CA ASP A 25 13.95 17.84 -0.67
C ASP A 25 14.89 17.88 -1.89
N THR A 26 15.27 19.09 -2.32
CA THR A 26 16.15 19.29 -3.48
C THR A 26 17.57 18.78 -3.28
N ASP A 27 18.03 18.70 -2.04
CA ASP A 27 19.38 18.26 -1.67
C ASP A 27 19.39 16.75 -1.30
N GLN A 28 18.24 16.21 -0.87
CA GLN A 28 18.03 14.83 -0.44
C GLN A 28 16.85 14.20 -1.19
N ASN A 29 17.03 13.96 -2.49
CA ASN A 29 16.00 13.43 -3.38
C ASN A 29 15.93 11.89 -3.47
N ILE A 30 16.75 11.17 -2.69
CA ILE A 30 16.83 9.70 -2.69
C ILE A 30 16.65 9.18 -1.27
N VAL A 31 15.67 8.30 -1.08
CA VAL A 31 15.48 7.56 0.17
C VAL A 31 16.05 6.15 0.03
N VAL A 32 16.94 5.76 0.94
CA VAL A 32 17.53 4.42 0.98
C VAL A 32 17.06 3.67 2.22
N ILE A 33 16.30 2.59 2.00
CA ILE A 33 15.85 1.69 3.08
C ILE A 33 16.74 0.45 3.11
N GLY A 34 17.65 0.41 4.08
CA GLY A 34 18.58 -0.70 4.29
C GLY A 34 18.07 -1.74 5.30
N GLY A 35 18.41 -3.00 5.08
CA GLY A 35 18.11 -4.07 6.03
C GLY A 35 18.73 -5.40 5.63
N ARG A 36 19.01 -6.27 6.61
CA ARG A 36 19.51 -7.62 6.35
C ARG A 36 18.43 -8.50 5.69
N ASN A 37 18.82 -9.64 5.14
CA ASN A 37 17.87 -10.60 4.59
C ASN A 37 16.92 -11.10 5.69
N GLY A 38 15.63 -11.21 5.37
CA GLY A 38 14.58 -11.59 6.32
C GLY A 38 14.00 -10.44 7.17
N TYR A 39 14.56 -9.22 7.11
CA TYR A 39 14.09 -8.07 7.92
C TYR A 39 12.89 -7.33 7.32
N GLY A 40 12.26 -7.85 6.26
CA GLY A 40 11.00 -7.31 5.74
C GLY A 40 11.11 -6.39 4.52
N LYS A 41 12.28 -6.19 3.92
CA LYS A 41 12.44 -5.34 2.70
C LYS A 41 11.46 -5.69 1.57
N THR A 42 11.37 -6.96 1.19
CA THR A 42 10.40 -7.40 0.16
C THR A 42 8.95 -7.23 0.64
N ASN A 43 8.70 -7.41 1.95
CA ASN A 43 7.37 -7.23 2.52
C ASN A 43 6.96 -5.74 2.61
N PHE A 44 7.92 -4.82 2.73
CA PHE A 44 7.69 -3.39 2.57
C PHE A 44 7.14 -3.09 1.17
N LEU A 45 7.84 -3.57 0.13
CA LEU A 45 7.40 -3.39 -1.25
C LEU A 45 6.02 -4.03 -1.48
N LEU A 46 5.83 -5.26 -1.02
CA LEU A 46 4.53 -5.95 -1.09
C LEU A 46 3.41 -5.17 -0.39
N SER A 47 3.67 -4.53 0.75
CA SER A 47 2.65 -3.79 1.49
C SER A 47 2.13 -2.58 0.70
N ILE A 48 3.02 -1.88 0.00
CA ILE A 48 2.67 -0.71 -0.84
C ILE A 48 1.83 -1.18 -2.02
N VAL A 49 2.30 -2.21 -2.71
CA VAL A 49 1.64 -2.75 -3.89
C VAL A 49 0.28 -3.35 -3.53
N TRP A 50 0.18 -4.04 -2.40
CA TRP A 50 -1.10 -4.55 -1.90
C TRP A 50 -2.05 -3.40 -1.56
N CYS A 51 -1.57 -2.34 -0.91
CA CYS A 51 -2.40 -1.17 -0.59
C CYS A 51 -3.06 -0.58 -1.85
N LEU A 52 -2.28 -0.42 -2.92
CA LEU A 52 -2.79 0.16 -4.16
C LEU A 52 -3.73 -0.80 -4.92
N TYR A 53 -3.37 -2.08 -5.06
CA TYR A 53 -4.01 -2.95 -6.05
C TYR A 53 -4.81 -4.13 -5.48
N GLY A 54 -4.72 -4.42 -4.18
CA GLY A 54 -5.43 -5.52 -3.52
C GLY A 54 -5.21 -6.85 -4.24
N GLU A 55 -6.30 -7.56 -4.56
CA GLU A 55 -6.28 -8.85 -5.25
C GLU A 55 -5.59 -8.81 -6.63
N LYS A 56 -5.59 -7.65 -7.30
CA LYS A 56 -4.91 -7.46 -8.59
C LYS A 56 -3.38 -7.43 -8.47
N ILE A 57 -2.81 -7.51 -7.27
CA ILE A 57 -1.35 -7.60 -7.05
C ILE A 57 -0.69 -8.72 -7.88
N SER A 58 -1.41 -9.83 -8.10
CA SER A 58 -0.93 -10.96 -8.89
C SER A 58 -0.84 -10.70 -10.41
N GLN A 59 -1.40 -9.58 -10.88
CA GLN A 59 -1.41 -9.17 -12.29
C GLN A 59 -0.26 -8.22 -12.63
N ILE A 60 0.42 -7.66 -11.62
CA ILE A 60 1.45 -6.62 -11.80
C ILE A 60 2.71 -7.21 -12.42
N ASP A 61 3.24 -8.26 -11.81
CA ASP A 61 4.43 -8.97 -12.29
C ASP A 61 4.49 -10.40 -11.74
N ASP A 62 5.23 -11.26 -12.43
CA ASP A 62 5.45 -12.67 -12.06
C ASP A 62 6.08 -12.81 -10.67
N ASN A 63 6.91 -11.85 -10.24
CA ASN A 63 7.50 -11.89 -8.90
C ASN A 63 6.45 -11.76 -7.81
N PHE A 64 5.52 -10.80 -7.94
CA PHE A 64 4.41 -10.65 -7.00
C PHE A 64 3.51 -11.87 -7.02
N LYS A 65 3.15 -12.36 -8.21
CA LYS A 65 2.35 -13.58 -8.38
C LYS A 65 2.98 -14.79 -7.68
N LYS A 66 4.30 -14.99 -7.81
CA LYS A 66 5.04 -16.06 -7.12
C LYS A 66 4.97 -15.90 -5.60
N GLU A 67 5.10 -14.68 -5.07
CA GLU A 67 4.96 -14.45 -3.61
C GLU A 67 3.57 -14.82 -3.09
N ILE A 68 2.50 -14.47 -3.83
CA ILE A 68 1.12 -14.87 -3.46
C ILE A 68 0.95 -16.40 -3.54
N GLN A 69 1.49 -17.04 -4.59
CA GLN A 69 1.36 -18.48 -4.81
C GLN A 69 2.10 -19.35 -3.79
N LYS A 70 3.16 -18.83 -3.14
CA LYS A 70 3.80 -19.53 -2.01
C LYS A 70 2.80 -19.81 -0.88
N GLU A 71 1.82 -18.92 -0.73
CA GLU A 71 0.74 -19.05 0.24
C GLU A 71 -0.50 -19.74 -0.36
N LYS A 72 -0.37 -20.46 -1.48
CA LYS A 72 -1.44 -21.11 -2.27
C LYS A 72 -2.30 -20.13 -3.09
N ASN A 73 -2.92 -19.14 -2.46
CA ASN A 73 -3.83 -18.18 -3.11
C ASN A 73 -3.89 -16.85 -2.35
N TYR A 74 -4.58 -15.86 -2.92
CA TYR A 74 -4.70 -14.52 -2.34
C TYR A 74 -5.31 -14.52 -0.93
N SER A 75 -6.41 -15.26 -0.74
CA SER A 75 -7.09 -15.38 0.56
C SER A 75 -6.16 -15.92 1.65
N SER A 76 -5.39 -16.97 1.34
CA SER A 76 -4.40 -17.56 2.24
C SER A 76 -3.21 -16.64 2.47
N PHE A 77 -2.76 -15.90 1.44
CA PHE A 77 -1.75 -14.86 1.57
C PHE A 77 -2.19 -13.76 2.55
N MET A 78 -3.44 -13.30 2.46
CA MET A 78 -4.00 -12.31 3.38
C MET A 78 -4.08 -12.83 4.82
N GLN A 79 -4.60 -14.04 5.04
CA GLN A 79 -4.65 -14.65 6.37
C GLN A 79 -3.27 -14.77 7.03
N GLN A 80 -2.23 -15.04 6.24
CA GLN A 80 -0.86 -15.19 6.72
C GLN A 80 -0.09 -13.85 6.78
N SER A 81 -0.71 -12.77 6.31
CA SER A 81 -0.09 -11.44 6.30
C SER A 81 -0.23 -10.69 7.60
N ILE A 82 -1.11 -11.10 8.52
CA ILE A 82 -1.15 -10.51 9.86
C ILE A 82 0.13 -10.83 10.64
N ASN A 83 0.66 -9.83 11.34
CA ASN A 83 1.80 -9.99 12.21
C ASN A 83 1.51 -11.00 13.33
N TRP A 84 2.48 -11.88 13.62
CA TRP A 84 2.29 -12.98 14.57
C TRP A 84 2.06 -12.51 16.01
N THR A 85 2.76 -11.46 16.46
CA THR A 85 2.56 -10.88 17.79
C THR A 85 1.20 -10.22 17.89
N ALA A 86 0.80 -9.46 16.87
CA ALA A 86 -0.53 -8.86 16.79
C ALA A 86 -1.64 -9.93 16.89
N LYS A 87 -1.50 -11.04 16.15
CA LYS A 87 -2.44 -12.16 16.20
C LYS A 87 -2.51 -12.81 17.59
N LYS A 88 -1.37 -12.97 18.28
CA LYS A 88 -1.32 -13.47 19.67
C LYS A 88 -2.00 -12.54 20.67
N GLU A 89 -2.00 -11.24 20.38
CA GLU A 89 -2.69 -10.21 21.17
C GLU A 89 -4.17 -10.08 20.78
N ASN A 90 -4.72 -11.04 20.03
CA ASN A 90 -6.10 -11.05 19.54
C ASN A 90 -6.45 -9.86 18.63
N LYS A 91 -5.46 -9.26 17.97
CA LYS A 91 -5.72 -8.35 16.86
C LYS A 91 -6.04 -9.19 15.63
N ASP A 92 -7.07 -8.78 14.89
CA ASP A 92 -7.57 -9.44 13.70
C ASP A 92 -7.41 -8.60 12.44
N THR A 93 -6.82 -7.40 12.57
CA THR A 93 -6.71 -6.43 11.49
C THR A 93 -5.27 -6.00 11.26
N PHE A 94 -4.95 -5.83 9.98
CA PHE A 94 -3.75 -5.13 9.54
C PHE A 94 -4.12 -4.13 8.46
N SER A 95 -3.33 -3.07 8.34
CA SER A 95 -3.57 -2.02 7.35
C SER A 95 -2.27 -1.41 6.86
N VAL A 96 -2.34 -0.82 5.68
CA VAL A 96 -1.27 -0.02 5.09
C VAL A 96 -1.90 1.28 4.62
N SER A 97 -1.28 2.41 4.97
CA SER A 97 -1.66 3.74 4.50
C SER A 97 -0.50 4.37 3.76
N ILE A 98 -0.77 4.94 2.60
CA ILE A 98 0.20 5.68 1.79
C ILE A 98 -0.32 7.11 1.69
N GLU A 99 0.49 8.05 2.14
CA GLU A 99 0.26 9.46 1.89
C GLU A 99 0.90 9.83 0.55
N VAL A 100 0.07 10.29 -0.38
CA VAL A 100 0.48 10.68 -1.72
C VAL A 100 0.28 12.17 -1.86
N SER A 101 1.33 12.88 -2.28
CA SER A 101 1.33 14.32 -2.52
C SER A 101 1.68 14.66 -3.97
N GLU A 102 1.55 15.93 -4.34
CA GLU A 102 1.85 16.44 -5.69
C GLU A 102 1.04 15.70 -6.77
N ILE A 103 -0.24 15.47 -6.50
CA ILE A 103 -1.18 14.85 -7.45
C ILE A 103 -2.15 15.89 -7.99
N GLU A 104 -2.42 15.82 -9.29
CA GLU A 104 -3.46 16.62 -9.91
C GLU A 104 -4.81 15.95 -9.63
N LEU A 105 -5.52 16.44 -8.62
CA LEU A 105 -6.84 15.91 -8.29
C LEU A 105 -7.88 16.40 -9.31
N PRO A 106 -8.81 15.55 -9.75
CA PRO A 106 -9.97 16.02 -10.49
C PRO A 106 -10.79 17.00 -9.64
N ASP A 107 -11.51 17.92 -10.28
CA ASP A 107 -12.44 18.85 -9.63
C ASP A 107 -13.58 18.08 -8.94
N LEU A 108 -13.32 17.59 -7.73
CA LEU A 108 -14.27 16.88 -6.89
C LEU A 108 -14.89 17.87 -5.91
N ASN A 109 -16.20 18.06 -6.02
CA ASN A 109 -16.99 18.97 -5.17
C ASN A 109 -16.87 18.69 -3.64
N LYS A 110 -16.33 17.53 -3.24
CA LYS A 110 -16.12 17.12 -1.85
C LYS A 110 -14.74 17.50 -1.29
N LEU A 111 -13.81 17.97 -2.12
CA LEU A 111 -12.48 18.40 -1.67
C LEU A 111 -12.53 19.86 -1.24
N ASN A 112 -12.00 20.19 -0.06
CA ASN A 112 -11.60 21.56 0.21
C ASN A 112 -10.39 21.84 -0.69
N THR A 113 -10.65 22.60 -1.76
CA THR A 113 -9.89 22.75 -3.00
C THR A 113 -8.48 23.36 -2.87
N ASN A 114 -7.59 22.83 -2.03
CA ASN A 114 -6.19 23.24 -1.95
C ASN A 114 -5.21 22.11 -1.54
N SER A 115 -5.66 20.89 -1.26
CA SER A 115 -4.77 19.77 -0.93
C SER A 115 -4.38 18.98 -2.18
N ASP A 116 -3.13 19.12 -2.62
CA ASP A 116 -2.52 18.25 -3.63
C ASP A 116 -2.13 16.88 -3.03
N SER A 117 -2.85 16.40 -2.01
CA SER A 117 -2.49 15.20 -1.27
C SER A 117 -3.67 14.42 -0.71
N VAL A 118 -3.53 13.09 -0.71
CA VAL A 118 -4.53 12.13 -0.22
C VAL A 118 -3.85 11.03 0.59
N ILE A 119 -4.63 10.34 1.42
CA ILE A 119 -4.22 9.13 2.13
C ILE A 119 -5.00 7.96 1.56
N ILE A 120 -4.29 7.02 0.95
CA ILE A 120 -4.86 5.75 0.48
C ILE A 120 -4.60 4.73 1.57
N THR A 121 -5.65 4.17 2.15
CA THR A 121 -5.53 3.12 3.17
C THR A 121 -6.26 1.87 2.73
N ARG A 122 -5.56 0.73 2.78
CA ARG A 122 -6.18 -0.59 2.65
C ARG A 122 -6.10 -1.33 3.98
N THR A 123 -7.22 -1.91 4.39
CA THR A 123 -7.35 -2.69 5.63
C THR A 123 -7.86 -4.08 5.32
N PHE A 124 -7.34 -5.08 6.02
CA PHE A 124 -7.84 -6.45 5.95
C PHE A 124 -8.15 -6.96 7.35
N ASN A 125 -9.32 -7.57 7.52
CA ASN A 125 -9.69 -8.30 8.72
C ASN A 125 -9.58 -9.82 8.46
N VAL A 126 -8.69 -10.51 9.17
CA VAL A 126 -8.42 -11.94 8.98
C VAL A 126 -9.50 -12.87 9.54
N THR A 127 -10.39 -12.36 10.39
CA THR A 127 -11.50 -13.12 10.96
C THR A 127 -12.72 -13.08 10.04
N SER A 128 -13.13 -11.88 9.60
CA SER A 128 -14.26 -11.70 8.68
C SER A 128 -13.88 -11.91 7.22
N MET A 129 -12.58 -11.97 6.91
CA MET A 129 -12.03 -12.05 5.55
C MET A 129 -12.49 -10.87 4.68
N ASN A 130 -12.69 -9.72 5.32
CA ASN A 130 -13.13 -8.50 4.67
C ASN A 130 -11.93 -7.59 4.38
N GLU A 131 -11.88 -7.09 3.15
CA GLU A 131 -10.90 -6.13 2.67
C GLU A 131 -11.61 -4.82 2.36
N THR A 132 -11.07 -3.70 2.84
CA THR A 132 -11.61 -2.36 2.58
C THR A 132 -10.53 -1.43 2.05
N LEU A 133 -10.92 -0.60 1.08
CA LEU A 133 -10.10 0.48 0.53
C LEU A 133 -10.76 1.81 0.91
N SER A 134 -9.97 2.74 1.42
CA SER A 134 -10.39 4.11 1.72
C SER A 134 -9.41 5.10 1.10
N ILE A 135 -9.94 6.20 0.58
CA ILE A 135 -9.17 7.31 0.04
C ILE A 135 -9.69 8.58 0.68
N SER A 136 -8.89 9.18 1.55
CA SER A 136 -9.29 10.34 2.34
C SER A 136 -8.41 11.55 2.07
N ASP A 137 -8.97 12.74 2.21
CA ASP A 137 -8.21 13.99 2.20
C ASP A 137 -7.28 14.07 3.41
N THR A 138 -6.04 14.54 3.21
CA THR A 138 -5.02 14.62 4.28
C THR A 138 -5.39 15.61 5.38
N ASN A 139 -6.04 16.72 5.04
CA ASN A 139 -6.34 17.80 5.97
C ASN A 139 -7.61 17.54 6.79
N SER A 140 -8.67 17.07 6.15
CA SER A 140 -9.97 16.85 6.78
C SER A 140 -10.18 15.41 7.24
N SER A 141 -9.35 14.46 6.78
CA SER A 141 -9.56 13.01 6.98
C SER A 141 -10.93 12.51 6.50
N MET A 142 -11.60 13.26 5.62
CA MET A 142 -12.88 12.88 5.03
C MET A 142 -12.67 11.96 3.84
N GLU A 143 -13.52 10.94 3.72
CA GLU A 143 -13.54 10.04 2.56
C GLU A 143 -13.92 10.82 1.28
N ILE A 144 -13.13 10.62 0.23
CA ILE A 144 -13.30 11.30 -1.06
C ILE A 144 -14.32 10.55 -1.93
N PHE A 145 -14.28 9.22 -1.90
CA PHE A 145 -15.10 8.36 -2.75
C PHE A 145 -15.91 7.37 -1.91
N ASP A 146 -17.20 7.25 -2.23
CA ASP A 146 -18.08 6.29 -1.53
C ASP A 146 -17.96 4.89 -2.15
N ASP A 147 -17.81 4.80 -3.48
CA ASP A 147 -17.79 3.55 -4.24
C ASP A 147 -16.37 3.02 -4.49
N ASP A 148 -16.21 1.70 -4.43
CA ASP A 148 -14.90 1.06 -4.60
C ASP A 148 -14.39 1.11 -6.05
N SER A 149 -15.28 1.18 -7.05
CA SER A 149 -14.87 1.33 -8.45
C SER A 149 -14.25 2.71 -8.70
N ASP A 150 -14.81 3.76 -8.11
CA ASP A 150 -14.25 5.12 -8.18
C ASP A 150 -12.87 5.17 -7.52
N LYS A 151 -12.69 4.53 -6.36
CA LYS A 151 -11.38 4.44 -5.69
C LYS A 151 -10.34 3.73 -6.55
N ILE A 152 -10.72 2.62 -7.20
CA ILE A 152 -9.81 1.87 -8.09
C ILE A 152 -9.47 2.68 -9.33
N ASN A 153 -10.45 3.36 -9.94
CA ASN A 153 -10.22 4.23 -11.09
C ASN A 153 -9.29 5.38 -10.71
N PHE A 154 -9.51 6.00 -9.54
CA PHE A 154 -8.64 7.05 -9.04
C PHE A 154 -7.17 6.61 -8.92
N ILE A 155 -6.92 5.42 -8.35
CA ILE A 155 -5.55 4.88 -8.25
C ILE A 155 -4.95 4.65 -9.63
N ASN A 156 -5.70 4.08 -10.57
CA ASN A 156 -5.21 3.81 -11.91
C ASN A 156 -4.96 5.09 -12.73
N ASP A 157 -5.81 6.09 -12.61
CA ASP A 157 -5.80 7.27 -13.48
C ASP A 157 -4.89 8.38 -12.94
N TYR A 158 -4.77 8.53 -11.61
CA TYR A 158 -4.09 9.66 -10.97
C TYR A 158 -2.87 9.29 -10.13
N ILE A 159 -2.73 8.01 -9.74
CA ILE A 159 -1.61 7.56 -8.91
C ILE A 159 -0.62 6.78 -9.77
N ILE A 160 -0.86 5.49 -9.98
CA ILE A 160 -0.04 4.63 -10.83
C ILE A 160 -0.98 3.66 -11.56
N PRO A 161 -1.05 3.70 -12.89
CA PRO A 161 -1.77 2.70 -13.66
C PRO A 161 -1.23 1.30 -13.38
N ILE A 162 -2.11 0.32 -13.20
CA ILE A 162 -1.70 -1.06 -12.93
C ILE A 162 -0.72 -1.62 -13.99
N ASP A 163 -0.90 -1.25 -15.26
CA ASP A 163 -0.03 -1.69 -16.36
C ASP A 163 1.39 -1.09 -16.29
N ALA A 164 1.52 0.07 -15.64
CA ALA A 164 2.78 0.75 -15.38
C ALA A 164 3.44 0.31 -14.06
N ALA A 165 2.69 -0.29 -13.14
CA ALA A 165 3.12 -0.61 -11.78
C ALA A 165 4.40 -1.47 -11.74
N LYS A 166 4.58 -2.39 -12.69
CA LYS A 166 5.78 -3.25 -12.77
C LYS A 166 7.08 -2.49 -13.05
N PHE A 167 7.00 -1.29 -13.63
CA PHE A 167 8.16 -0.45 -13.90
C PHE A 167 8.50 0.47 -12.72
N VAL A 168 7.57 0.63 -11.77
CA VAL A 168 7.74 1.44 -10.56
C VAL A 168 8.11 0.55 -9.36
N PHE A 169 7.42 -0.57 -9.20
CA PHE A 169 7.58 -1.51 -8.09
C PHE A 169 8.24 -2.78 -8.60
N PHE A 170 9.55 -2.90 -8.41
CA PHE A 170 10.30 -4.08 -8.83
C PHE A 170 11.34 -4.50 -7.79
N ASP A 171 11.59 -5.80 -7.73
CA ASP A 171 12.61 -6.42 -6.89
C ASP A 171 13.79 -6.83 -7.79
N ALA A 172 14.82 -5.98 -7.85
CA ALA A 172 15.98 -6.18 -8.73
C ALA A 172 16.79 -7.46 -8.41
N GLU A 173 16.67 -8.02 -7.20
CA GLU A 173 17.34 -9.28 -6.84
C GLU A 173 16.78 -10.47 -7.62
N LYS A 174 15.53 -10.39 -8.09
CA LYS A 174 14.83 -11.49 -8.79
C LYS A 174 14.84 -11.35 -10.31
N SER A 175 15.09 -10.16 -10.84
CA SER A 175 15.13 -9.88 -12.29
C SER A 175 16.36 -10.43 -13.00
N LEU A 176 17.33 -10.99 -12.27
CA LEU A 176 18.61 -11.50 -12.79
C LEU A 176 18.70 -13.04 -12.83
N LYS A 177 17.57 -13.75 -12.78
CA LYS A 177 17.53 -15.22 -12.85
C LYS A 177 16.74 -15.74 -14.04
#